data_AF-A0A7T6AQA6-F1
#
_entry.id   AF-A0A7T6AQA6-F1
#
_cell.length_a   1.000
_cell.length_b   1.000
_cell.length_c   1.000
_cell.angle_alpha   90.00
_cell.angle_beta   90.00
_cell.angle_gamma   90.00
#
_symmetry.space_group_name_H-M   'P 1'
#
loop_
_entity.id
_entity.type
_entity.pdbx_description
1 polymer ?
#
loop_
_entity_poly.entity_id
_entity_poly.type
_entity_poly.pdbx_seq_one_letter_code
_entity_poly.pdbx_strand_id
1 'polypeptide(L)' 'MDEYIAQELVTIIKREKQSAYEDAFERAFDLTKAYAGSANAQASAIPFVFEKLFELFVTGKTRS' A
#
# COMPACT_ATOMS: atom_id res chain seq x y z
N MET A 1 -24.13 -4.61 25.86
CA MET A 1 -24.49 -3.82 24.66
C MET A 1 -23.46 -2.71 24.44
N ASP A 2 -23.12 -1.93 25.48
CA ASP A 2 -22.06 -0.91 25.42
C ASP A 2 -20.65 -1.45 25.14
N GLU A 3 -20.27 -2.61 25.69
CA GLU A 3 -18.94 -3.19 25.43
C GLU A 3 -18.69 -3.57 23.97
N TYR A 4 -19.72 -4.08 23.28
CA TYR A 4 -19.62 -4.43 21.86
C TYR A 4 -19.43 -3.19 21.00
N ILE A 5 -20.17 -2.12 21.29
CA ILE A 5 -20.04 -0.83 20.61
C ILE A 5 -18.67 -0.21 20.87
N ALA A 6 -18.16 -0.30 22.10
CA ALA A 6 -16.82 0.18 22.45
C ALA A 6 -15.72 -0.59 21.70
N GLN A 7 -15.84 -1.92 21.57
CA GLN A 7 -14.89 -2.74 20.81
C GLN A 7 -14.89 -2.42 19.31
N GLU A 8 -16.07 -2.27 18.70
CA GLU A 8 -16.19 -1.85 17.30
C GLU A 8 -15.60 -0.46 17.07
N LEU A 9 -15.88 0.51 17.95
CA LEU A 9 -15.31 1.86 17.87
C LEU A 9 -13.79 1.85 17.96
N VAL A 10 -13.22 1.11 18.91
CA VAL A 10 -11.76 0.97 19.06
C VAL A 10 -11.15 0.33 17.81
N THR A 11 -11.84 -0.65 17.22
CA THR A 11 -11.40 -1.33 16.00
C THR A 11 -11.40 -0.38 14.81
N ILE A 12 -12.47 0.40 14.61
CA ILE A 12 -12.57 1.42 13.56
C ILE A 12 -11.48 2.49 13.73
N ILE A 13 -11.31 3.02 14.95
CA ILE A 13 -10.28 4.03 15.26
C ILE A 13 -8.87 3.49 15.02
N LYS A 14 -8.59 2.24 15.40
CA LYS A 14 -7.29 1.60 15.15
C LYS A 14 -7.05 1.29 13.67
N ARG A 15 -8.12 0.94 12.93
CA ARG A 15 -8.07 0.66 11.50
C ARG A 15 -7.79 1.91 10.68
N GLU A 16 -8.30 3.08 11.11
CA GLU A 16 -7.92 4.38 10.54
C GLU A 16 -6.51 4.81 10.96
N LYS A 17 -5.94 4.20 12.00
CA LYS A 17 -4.60 4.52 12.51
C LYS A 17 -3.47 3.79 11.80
N GLN A 18 -3.78 2.73 11.05
CA GLN A 18 -2.84 2.14 10.12
C GLN A 18 -2.64 3.18 9.02
N SER A 19 -1.47 3.83 9.03
CA SER A 19 -1.18 4.96 8.16
C SER A 19 -1.40 4.52 6.73
N ALA A 20 -2.32 5.17 6.00
CA ALA A 20 -2.59 4.84 4.59
C ALA A 20 -1.31 4.84 3.73
N TYR A 21 -0.29 5.59 4.15
CA TYR A 21 1.04 5.59 3.55
C TYR A 21 1.86 4.33 3.83
N GLU A 22 1.75 3.76 5.02
CA GLU A 22 2.47 2.54 5.41
C GLU A 22 1.90 1.34 4.66
N ASP A 23 0.57 1.23 4.58
CA ASP A 23 -0.10 0.22 3.76
C ASP A 23 0.19 0.38 2.27
N ALA A 24 0.17 1.62 1.77
CA ALA A 24 0.52 1.91 0.38
C ALA A 24 1.97 1.54 0.07
N PHE A 25 2.89 1.79 1.01
CA PHE A 25 4.29 1.45 0.89
C PHE A 25 4.49 -0.07 0.83
N GLU A 26 3.93 -0.82 1.78
CA GLU A 26 4.05 -2.29 1.81
C GLU A 26 3.52 -2.91 0.53
N ARG A 27 2.33 -2.48 0.07
CA ARG A 27 1.72 -2.98 -1.16
C ARG A 27 2.54 -2.63 -2.41
N ALA A 28 3.06 -1.41 -2.50
CA ALA A 28 3.93 -1.01 -3.61
C ALA A 28 5.22 -1.85 -3.60
N PHE A 29 5.83 -2.01 -2.44
CA PHE A 29 7.09 -2.74 -2.27
C PHE A 29 6.96 -4.21 -2.64
N ASP A 30 5.92 -4.90 -2.16
CA ASP A 30 5.67 -6.31 -2.47
C ASP A 30 5.46 -6.55 -3.96
N LEU A 31 4.68 -5.68 -4.62
CA LEU A 31 4.47 -5.77 -6.06
C LEU A 31 5.73 -5.46 -6.86
N THR A 32 6.52 -4.47 -6.45
CA THR A 32 7.81 -4.17 -7.07
C THR A 32 8.78 -5.34 -6.90
N LYS A 33 8.80 -5.98 -5.74
CA LYS A 33 9.64 -7.16 -5.47
C LYS A 33 9.25 -8.33 -6.36
N ALA A 34 7.95 -8.58 -6.54
CA ALA A 34 7.45 -9.58 -7.48
C ALA A 34 7.86 -9.26 -8.92
N TYR A 35 7.77 -7.99 -9.34
CA TYR A 35 8.27 -7.55 -10.65
C TYR A 35 9.78 -7.78 -10.78
N ALA A 36 10.58 -7.39 -9.79
CA ALA A 36 12.04 -7.53 -9.81
C ALA A 36 12.49 -9.00 -9.91
N GLY A 37 11.71 -9.94 -9.38
CA GLY A 37 11.96 -11.38 -9.50
C GLY A 37 11.47 -12.00 -10.81
N SER A 38 10.83 -11.23 -11.70
CA SER A 38 10.28 -11.75 -12.96
C SER A 38 11.32 -11.83 -14.07
N ALA A 39 11.11 -12.74 -15.03
CA ALA A 39 12.02 -12.92 -16.17
C ALA A 39 12.17 -11.68 -17.08
N ASN A 40 11.20 -10.75 -17.03
CA ASN A 40 11.17 -9.53 -17.84
C ASN A 40 11.52 -8.27 -17.03
N ALA A 41 12.05 -8.45 -15.82
CA ALA A 41 12.43 -7.33 -14.98
C ALA A 41 13.64 -6.59 -15.57
N GLN A 42 13.48 -5.30 -15.84
CA GLN A 42 14.62 -4.44 -16.14
C GLN A 42 15.06 -3.75 -14.86
N ALA A 43 16.32 -3.96 -14.44
CA ALA A 43 16.82 -3.43 -13.17
C ALA A 43 16.64 -1.91 -13.06
N SER A 44 16.86 -1.17 -14.16
CA SER A 44 16.66 0.28 -14.21
C SER A 44 15.19 0.71 -14.12
N ALA A 45 14.23 -0.18 -14.39
CA ALA A 45 12.79 0.11 -14.32
C ALA A 45 12.21 -0.09 -12.90
N ILE A 46 12.90 -0.83 -12.03
CA ILE A 46 12.43 -1.18 -10.67
C ILE A 46 12.08 0.07 -9.84
N PRO A 47 12.92 1.13 -9.77
CA PRO A 47 12.57 2.34 -9.01
C PRO A 47 11.32 3.04 -9.56
N PHE A 48 11.18 3.12 -10.88
CA PHE A 48 10.02 3.76 -11.52
C PHE A 48 8.73 2.96 -11.31
N VAL A 49 8.81 1.64 -11.30
CA VAL A 49 7.66 0.76 -11.01
C VAL A 49 7.21 0.97 -9.56
N PHE A 50 8.15 1.04 -8.62
CA PHE A 50 7.85 1.33 -7.22
C PHE A 50 7.17 2.70 -7.05
N GLU A 51 7.76 3.77 -7.60
CA GLU A 51 7.20 5.12 -7.51
C GLU A 51 5.78 5.18 -8.07
N LYS A 52 5.53 4.58 -9.23
CA LYS A 52 4.20 4.56 -9.85
C LYS A 52 3.18 3.77 -9.02
N LEU A 53 3.57 2.63 -8.47
CA LEU A 53 2.68 1.83 -7.63
C LEU A 53 2.39 2.53 -6.31
N PHE A 54 3.40 3.15 -5.70
CA PHE A 54 3.23 3.92 -4.48
C PHE A 54 2.32 5.13 -4.70
N GLU A 55 2.55 5.91 -5.75
CA GLU A 55 1.67 7.02 -6.15
C GLU A 55 0.24 6.54 -6.38
N LEU A 56 0.06 5.40 -7.06
CA LEU A 56 -1.25 4.81 -7.30
C LEU A 56 -1.94 4.41 -5.99
N PHE A 57 -1.25 3.79 -5.03
CA PHE A 57 -1.85 3.38 -3.77
C PHE A 57 -2.16 4.56 -2.84
N VAL A 58 -1.33 5.62 -2.88
CA VAL A 58 -1.56 6.83 -2.07
C VAL A 58 -2.66 7.71 -2.66
N THR A 59 -2.71 7.86 -4.00
CA THR A 59 -3.55 8.87 -4.67
C THR A 59 -4.72 8.29 -5.46
N GLY A 60 -4.71 6.98 -5.73
CA GLY A 60 -5.68 6.31 -6.60
C GLY A 60 -5.52 6.65 -8.09
N LYS A 61 -4.44 7.32 -8.50
CA LYS A 61 -4.20 7.75 -9.88
C LYS A 61 -2.81 7.33 -10.35
N THR A 62 -2.72 6.88 -11.61
CA THR A 62 -1.45 6.79 -12.33
C THR A 62 -1.27 8.02 -13.19
N ARG A 63 -0.15 8.72 -13.05
CA ARG A 63 0.23 9.82 -13.95
C ARG A 63 0.41 9.26 -15.37
N SER A 64 -0.43 9.71 -16.31
CA SER A 64 -0.44 9.31 -17.72
C SER A 64 0.74 9.87 -18.50
#